data_AF-A0A3C0G2Y3-F1
#
_entry.id   AF-A0A3C0G2Y3-F1
#
_cell.length_a   1.000
_cell.length_b   1.000
_cell.length_c   1.000
_cell.angle_alpha   90.00
_cell.angle_beta   90.00
_cell.angle_gamma   90.00
#
_symmetry.space_group_name_H-M   'P 1'
#
loop_
_entity.id
_entity.type
_entity.pdbx_description
1 polymer ?
#
loop_
_entity_poly.entity_id
_entity_poly.type
_entity_poly.pdbx_seq_one_letter_code
_entity_poly.pdbx_strand_id
1 'polypeptide(L)'
;MSFKECIAEGVTDGSFSENQAKEITDLFDSLEAEYQGKMSAGAAMSQAAKDTLESIKYEKLLKKKQKLQQIQAIKKLLVDEKKYRNALGINDEFDFLEAVYTRDNYSNISSLEQRIDATTNLYLSEVNEFLYNNRKRVGGFARNKAQSNNIVKSMLGDNVDDVAAVEMGKSLSTVFEKMRKRFNRLGGNIGKMEGGYFPVSHNSYAVKNTDVDEWIEFVRERVDKTKMIDNKSGLPFTDETLELTLREVYETISTNGYNKLNLGGAVQGKSIANRRSDHRFLQWKDADAFLEYNQRFGVGDPFDIAIGHIKSMSKDIATMERLGPNPTATHNFLKNKIINKYNVKGTDAESARAEKIANRIDGYYGMLNGTLNQPINTWWGNSLAGLRSLLTAAQLGGAFISAVSDLNFNRMTRSMNGLPQINTINSVLKYMNPLKLEERSKVAVRLGLISEGLTTIAMHQQRMLGEVTGPEITSRIAD
;
A
#
# COMPACT_ATOMS: atom_id res chain seq x y z
N MET A 1 -13.35 5.18 -43.92
CA MET A 1 -13.29 6.01 -42.71
C MET A 1 -12.13 5.50 -41.87
N SER A 2 -11.13 6.34 -41.65
CA SER A 2 -9.95 5.99 -40.85
C SER A 2 -10.28 6.03 -39.35
N PHE A 3 -9.49 5.34 -38.52
CA PHE A 3 -9.68 5.39 -37.07
C PHE A 3 -9.50 6.82 -36.51
N LYS A 4 -8.58 7.60 -37.11
CA LYS A 4 -8.35 9.01 -36.76
C LYS A 4 -9.54 9.91 -37.10
N GLU A 5 -10.22 9.68 -38.22
CA GLU A 5 -11.46 10.38 -38.56
C GLU A 5 -12.55 10.11 -37.49
N CYS A 6 -12.69 8.86 -37.05
CA CYS A 6 -13.66 8.50 -36.01
C CYS A 6 -13.36 9.21 -34.67
N ILE A 7 -12.08 9.39 -34.32
CA ILE A 7 -11.68 10.16 -33.13
C ILE A 7 -12.06 11.64 -33.29
N ALA A 8 -11.78 12.24 -34.45
CA ALA A 8 -12.07 13.64 -34.74
C ALA A 8 -13.58 13.94 -34.76
N GLU A 9 -14.39 13.06 -35.36
CA GLU A 9 -15.84 13.12 -35.28
C GLU A 9 -16.31 13.00 -33.83
N GLY A 10 -15.71 12.11 -33.04
CA GLY A 10 -16.01 11.97 -31.62
C GLY A 10 -15.75 13.23 -30.77
N VAL A 11 -14.80 14.09 -31.16
CA VAL A 11 -14.61 15.41 -30.54
C VAL A 11 -15.73 16.37 -30.95
N THR A 12 -16.03 16.40 -32.25
CA THR A 12 -17.05 17.28 -32.83
C THR A 12 -18.43 17.00 -32.23
N ASP A 13 -18.75 15.72 -32.00
CA ASP A 13 -20.01 15.26 -31.41
C ASP A 13 -20.03 15.33 -29.87
N GLY A 14 -18.96 15.81 -29.25
CA GLY A 14 -18.84 15.95 -27.79
C GLY A 14 -18.69 14.62 -27.03
N SER A 15 -18.37 13.53 -27.72
CA SER A 15 -18.12 12.21 -27.09
C SER A 15 -16.79 12.15 -26.33
N PHE A 16 -15.81 12.98 -26.71
CA PHE A 16 -14.50 13.12 -26.05
C PHE A 16 -14.07 14.60 -26.00
N SER A 17 -13.32 14.99 -24.96
CA SER A 17 -12.60 16.28 -24.96
C SER A 17 -11.39 16.23 -25.90
N GLU A 18 -10.88 17.38 -26.36
CA GLU A 18 -9.66 17.46 -27.19
C GLU A 18 -8.47 16.72 -26.56
N ASN A 19 -8.25 16.87 -25.25
CA ASN A 19 -7.18 16.15 -24.54
C ASN A 19 -7.36 14.63 -24.60
N GLN A 20 -8.59 14.14 -24.48
CA GLN A 20 -8.89 12.70 -24.59
C GLN A 20 -8.67 12.19 -26.00
N ALA A 21 -9.07 12.97 -27.02
CA ALA A 21 -8.80 12.61 -28.40
C ALA A 21 -7.31 12.54 -28.70
N LYS A 22 -6.51 13.46 -28.13
CA LYS A 22 -5.07 13.42 -28.22
C LYS A 22 -4.50 12.15 -27.58
N GLU A 23 -4.88 11.83 -26.33
CA GLU A 23 -4.45 10.61 -25.64
C GLU A 23 -4.77 9.34 -26.44
N ILE A 24 -5.98 9.28 -27.03
CA ILE A 24 -6.42 8.15 -27.85
C ILE A 24 -5.60 8.06 -29.15
N THR A 25 -5.32 9.20 -29.78
CA THR A 25 -4.53 9.25 -31.02
C THR A 25 -3.08 8.84 -30.75
N ASP A 26 -2.48 9.36 -29.68
CA ASP A 26 -1.11 9.02 -29.27
C ASP A 26 -0.99 7.51 -28.99
N LEU A 27 -1.97 6.93 -28.28
CA LEU A 27 -2.02 5.49 -28.01
C LEU A 27 -2.13 4.68 -29.32
N PHE A 28 -3.06 5.06 -30.21
CA PHE A 28 -3.22 4.41 -31.51
C PHE A 28 -1.95 4.46 -32.35
N ASP A 29 -1.32 5.63 -32.47
CA ASP A 29 -0.11 5.83 -33.26
C ASP A 29 1.05 4.99 -32.72
N SER A 30 1.17 4.88 -31.39
CA SER A 30 2.18 4.01 -30.77
C SER A 30 1.97 2.53 -31.10
N LEU A 31 0.73 2.03 -30.98
CA LEU A 31 0.37 0.64 -31.28
C LEU A 31 0.57 0.31 -32.76
N GLU A 32 0.18 1.23 -33.65
CA GLU A 32 0.34 1.06 -35.09
C GLU A 32 1.81 0.95 -35.46
N ALA A 33 2.66 1.83 -34.94
CA ALA A 33 4.11 1.81 -35.19
C ALA A 33 4.76 0.49 -34.77
N GLU A 34 4.39 -0.06 -33.61
CA GLU A 34 4.91 -1.36 -33.18
C GLU A 34 4.45 -2.50 -34.09
N TYR A 35 3.16 -2.55 -34.41
CA TYR A 35 2.63 -3.64 -35.22
C TYR A 35 3.16 -3.59 -36.64
N GLN A 36 3.46 -2.41 -37.20
CA GLN A 36 4.13 -2.31 -38.50
C GLN A 36 5.51 -3.01 -38.52
N GLY A 37 6.19 -3.12 -37.37
CA GLY A 37 7.43 -3.89 -37.24
C GLY A 37 7.24 -5.42 -37.24
N LYS A 38 6.00 -5.92 -37.11
CA LYS A 38 5.67 -7.34 -36.95
C LYS A 38 4.65 -7.88 -37.96
N MET A 39 3.89 -7.01 -38.63
CA MET A 39 2.83 -7.35 -39.58
C MET A 39 2.67 -6.30 -40.68
N SER A 40 1.85 -6.58 -41.70
CA SER A 40 1.59 -5.63 -42.79
C SER A 40 0.89 -4.37 -42.29
N ALA A 41 1.12 -3.22 -42.96
CA ALA A 41 0.59 -1.93 -42.53
C ALA A 41 -0.95 -1.93 -42.30
N GLY A 42 -1.71 -2.60 -43.19
CA GLY A 42 -3.16 -2.72 -43.02
C GLY A 42 -3.58 -3.59 -41.81
N ALA A 43 -2.84 -4.67 -41.53
CA ALA A 43 -3.08 -5.51 -40.36
C ALA A 43 -2.69 -4.77 -39.06
N ALA A 44 -1.57 -4.05 -39.08
CA ALA A 44 -1.07 -3.25 -37.97
C ALA A 44 -2.08 -2.16 -37.57
N MET A 45 -2.57 -1.40 -38.56
CA MET A 45 -3.60 -0.38 -38.36
C MET A 45 -4.87 -0.98 -37.75
N SER A 46 -5.34 -2.12 -38.28
CA SER A 46 -6.56 -2.76 -37.80
C SER A 46 -6.41 -3.29 -36.36
N GLN A 47 -5.25 -3.87 -36.04
CA GLN A 47 -4.98 -4.39 -34.70
C GLN A 47 -4.80 -3.25 -33.68
N ALA A 48 -4.05 -2.20 -34.03
CA ALA A 48 -3.87 -1.01 -33.21
C ALA A 48 -5.21 -0.34 -32.88
N ALA A 49 -6.12 -0.22 -33.86
CA ALA A 49 -7.44 0.33 -33.64
C ALA A 49 -8.26 -0.51 -32.63
N LYS A 50 -8.21 -1.84 -32.74
CA LYS A 50 -8.91 -2.74 -31.82
C LYS A 50 -8.38 -2.60 -30.39
N ASP A 51 -7.06 -2.66 -30.22
CA ASP A 51 -6.44 -2.65 -28.89
C ASP A 51 -6.56 -1.28 -28.21
N THR A 52 -6.54 -0.20 -29.00
CA THR A 52 -6.86 1.16 -28.54
C THR A 52 -8.29 1.22 -28.01
N LEU A 53 -9.27 0.72 -28.76
CA LEU A 53 -10.68 0.70 -28.35
C LEU A 53 -10.91 -0.15 -27.09
N GLU A 54 -10.28 -1.32 -27.00
CA GLU A 54 -10.36 -2.17 -25.81
C GLU A 54 -9.79 -1.48 -24.57
N SER A 55 -8.64 -0.80 -24.71
CA SER A 55 -8.00 -0.03 -23.63
C SER A 55 -8.90 1.10 -23.13
N ILE A 56 -9.46 1.90 -24.04
CA ILE A 56 -10.40 2.98 -23.68
C ILE A 56 -11.65 2.43 -22.99
N LYS A 57 -12.20 1.32 -23.51
CA LYS A 57 -13.38 0.66 -22.94
C LYS A 57 -13.09 0.17 -21.54
N TYR A 58 -11.94 -0.48 -21.33
CA TYR A 58 -11.50 -0.95 -20.02
C TYR A 58 -11.40 0.22 -19.03
N GLU A 59 -10.72 1.30 -19.41
CA GLU A 59 -10.60 2.49 -18.57
C GLU A 59 -11.95 3.11 -18.19
N LYS A 60 -12.86 3.26 -19.16
CA LYS A 60 -14.21 3.80 -18.91
C LYS A 60 -14.98 2.91 -17.91
N LEU A 61 -14.90 1.58 -18.07
CA LEU A 61 -15.52 0.64 -17.14
C LEU A 61 -14.90 0.69 -15.74
N LEU A 62 -13.58 0.77 -15.65
CA LEU A 62 -12.86 0.92 -14.38
C LEU A 62 -13.25 2.20 -13.66
N LYS A 63 -13.24 3.35 -14.35
CA LYS A 63 -13.66 4.66 -13.82
C LYS A 63 -15.13 4.61 -13.35
N LYS A 64 -16.02 3.96 -14.11
CA LYS A 64 -17.43 3.76 -13.71
C LYS A 64 -17.54 2.92 -12.42
N LYS A 65 -16.83 1.80 -12.34
CA LYS A 65 -16.79 0.93 -11.15
C LYS A 65 -16.30 1.71 -9.93
N GLN A 66 -15.19 2.44 -10.06
CA GLN A 66 -14.62 3.26 -8.99
C GLN A 66 -15.64 4.30 -8.48
N LYS A 67 -16.33 5.02 -9.37
CA LYS A 67 -17.38 5.98 -8.99
C LYS A 67 -18.52 5.32 -8.20
N LEU A 68 -19.01 4.15 -8.64
CA LEU A 68 -20.08 3.44 -7.93
C LEU A 68 -19.63 2.98 -6.53
N GLN A 69 -18.41 2.45 -6.42
CA GLN A 69 -17.84 2.03 -5.14
C GLN A 69 -17.59 3.22 -4.20
N GLN A 70 -17.21 4.38 -4.74
CA GLN A 70 -17.08 5.62 -3.98
C GLN A 70 -18.43 6.03 -3.36
N ILE A 71 -19.50 6.05 -4.17
CA ILE A 71 -20.85 6.37 -3.70
C ILE A 71 -21.29 5.37 -2.63
N GLN A 72 -20.99 4.08 -2.82
CA GLN A 72 -21.32 3.04 -1.83
C GLN A 72 -20.59 3.26 -0.50
N ALA A 73 -19.31 3.63 -0.52
CA ALA A 73 -18.54 3.92 0.69
C ALA A 73 -19.12 5.11 1.47
N ILE A 74 -19.43 6.22 0.78
CA ILE A 74 -20.09 7.38 1.39
C ILE A 74 -21.45 7.00 1.98
N LYS A 75 -22.27 6.24 1.26
CA LYS A 75 -23.58 5.78 1.78
C LYS A 75 -23.43 4.93 3.04
N LYS A 76 -22.43 4.04 3.12
CA LYS A 76 -22.15 3.25 4.33
C LYS A 76 -21.77 4.16 5.50
N LEU A 77 -20.90 5.15 5.28
CA LEU A 77 -20.51 6.12 6.31
C LEU A 77 -21.72 6.91 6.84
N LEU A 78 -22.62 7.35 5.96
CA LEU A 78 -23.85 8.05 6.37
C LEU A 78 -24.83 7.14 7.14
N VAL A 79 -24.81 5.84 6.90
CA VAL A 79 -25.57 4.86 7.70
C VAL A 79 -24.92 4.64 9.07
N ASP A 80 -23.59 4.54 9.10
CA ASP A 80 -22.83 4.39 10.34
C ASP A 80 -23.01 5.61 11.24
N GLU A 81 -23.00 6.82 10.68
CA GLU A 81 -23.27 8.07 11.40
C GLU A 81 -24.63 8.05 12.10
N LYS A 82 -25.68 7.55 11.44
CA LYS A 82 -27.01 7.43 12.05
C LYS A 82 -27.06 6.42 13.20
N LYS A 83 -26.25 5.36 13.11
CA LYS A 83 -26.17 4.27 14.09
C LYS A 83 -25.18 4.55 15.21
N TYR A 84 -24.28 5.50 15.02
CA TYR A 84 -23.22 5.81 15.97
C TYR A 84 -23.80 6.27 17.30
N ARG A 85 -23.23 5.75 18.38
CA ARG A 85 -23.50 6.16 19.75
C ARG A 85 -22.17 6.15 20.49
N ASN A 86 -21.86 7.24 21.18
CA ASN A 86 -20.67 7.31 22.04
C ASN A 86 -20.91 6.57 23.38
N ALA A 87 -19.94 6.65 24.30
CA ALA A 87 -20.01 5.98 25.60
C ALA A 87 -21.23 6.38 26.46
N LEU A 88 -21.82 7.55 26.22
CA LEU A 88 -23.01 8.05 26.90
C LEU A 88 -24.31 7.66 26.19
N GLY A 89 -24.25 6.89 25.10
CA GLY A 89 -25.42 6.57 24.28
C GLY A 89 -25.92 7.75 23.44
N ILE A 90 -25.10 8.80 23.27
CA ILE A 90 -25.44 10.01 22.53
C ILE A 90 -24.95 9.86 21.08
N ASN A 91 -25.76 10.30 20.13
CA ASN A 91 -25.33 10.43 18.74
C ASN A 91 -24.73 11.84 18.51
N ASP A 92 -23.42 11.96 18.70
CA ASP A 92 -22.66 13.19 18.41
C ASP A 92 -21.88 13.00 17.10
N GLU A 93 -22.10 13.90 16.14
CA GLU A 93 -21.51 13.80 14.80
C GLU A 93 -20.02 14.19 14.76
N PHE A 94 -19.53 14.96 15.73
CA PHE A 94 -18.11 15.25 15.87
C PHE A 94 -17.35 14.02 16.40
N ASP A 95 -17.91 13.35 17.41
CA ASP A 95 -17.38 12.10 17.95
C ASP A 95 -17.39 11.00 16.87
N PHE A 96 -18.48 10.90 16.10
CA PHE A 96 -18.56 10.01 14.95
C PHE A 96 -17.42 10.26 13.97
N LEU A 97 -17.14 11.54 13.64
CA LEU A 97 -16.13 11.87 12.65
C LEU A 97 -14.73 11.45 13.08
N GLU A 98 -14.41 11.53 14.38
CA GLU A 98 -13.19 10.94 14.93
C GLU A 98 -13.18 9.41 14.87
N ALA A 99 -14.30 8.79 15.23
CA ALA A 99 -14.46 7.34 15.27
C ALA A 99 -14.44 6.70 13.86
N VAL A 100 -14.56 7.50 12.79
CA VAL A 100 -14.26 7.05 11.42
C VAL A 100 -12.78 6.70 11.27
N TYR A 101 -11.87 7.44 11.90
CA TYR A 101 -10.42 7.29 11.72
C TYR A 101 -9.77 6.53 12.88
N THR A 102 -10.07 6.92 14.11
CA THR A 102 -9.40 6.44 15.32
C THR A 102 -10.31 5.55 16.16
N ARG A 103 -9.70 4.70 16.97
CA ARG A 103 -10.43 3.73 17.80
C ARG A 103 -11.32 4.41 18.85
N ASP A 104 -12.62 4.15 18.77
CA ASP A 104 -13.58 4.38 19.84
C ASP A 104 -14.00 3.03 20.45
N ASN A 105 -13.60 2.79 21.70
CA ASN A 105 -13.83 1.53 22.41
C ASN A 105 -15.30 1.26 22.76
N TYR A 106 -16.15 2.28 22.72
CA TYR A 106 -17.55 2.20 23.14
C TYR A 106 -18.51 2.15 21.95
N SER A 107 -18.05 2.56 20.77
CA SER A 107 -18.86 2.51 19.56
C SER A 107 -18.92 1.10 18.95
N ASN A 108 -19.99 0.84 18.21
CA ASN A 108 -20.16 -0.36 17.40
C ASN A 108 -19.57 -0.23 15.98
N ILE A 109 -18.92 0.89 15.67
CA ILE A 109 -18.31 1.14 14.36
C ILE A 109 -16.83 0.79 14.40
N SER A 110 -16.34 0.25 13.29
CA SER A 110 -14.92 -0.04 13.10
C SER A 110 -14.22 1.18 12.50
N SER A 111 -13.23 1.71 13.19
CA SER A 111 -12.41 2.84 12.71
C SER A 111 -11.43 2.43 11.61
N LEU A 112 -10.85 3.40 10.91
CA LEU A 112 -9.81 3.15 9.91
C LEU A 112 -8.58 2.49 10.54
N GLU A 113 -8.06 3.04 11.63
CA GLU A 113 -6.96 2.48 12.42
C GLU A 113 -7.18 0.98 12.72
N GLN A 114 -8.32 0.67 13.33
CA GLN A 114 -8.73 -0.69 13.65
C GLN A 114 -8.76 -1.63 12.42
N ARG A 115 -9.22 -1.12 11.27
CA ARG A 115 -9.28 -1.88 10.02
C ARG A 115 -7.89 -2.13 9.44
N ILE A 116 -6.97 -1.16 9.56
CA ILE A 116 -5.58 -1.30 9.13
C ILE A 116 -4.91 -2.42 9.93
N ASP A 117 -5.06 -2.39 11.25
CA ASP A 117 -4.47 -3.38 12.16
C ASP A 117 -5.04 -4.78 11.91
N ALA A 118 -6.37 -4.90 11.85
CA ALA A 118 -7.05 -6.17 11.59
C ALA A 118 -6.66 -6.78 10.23
N THR A 119 -6.54 -5.93 9.19
CA THR A 119 -6.12 -6.38 7.86
C THR A 119 -4.66 -6.82 7.87
N THR A 120 -3.79 -6.07 8.55
CA THR A 120 -2.36 -6.40 8.69
C THR A 120 -2.19 -7.73 9.41
N ASN A 121 -2.81 -7.89 10.58
CA ASN A 121 -2.72 -9.11 11.39
C ASN A 121 -3.28 -10.33 10.65
N LEU A 122 -4.36 -10.17 9.88
CA LEU A 122 -4.89 -11.23 9.04
C LEU A 122 -3.82 -11.75 8.06
N TYR A 123 -3.19 -10.88 7.28
CA TYR A 123 -2.22 -11.31 6.28
C TYR A 123 -0.91 -11.81 6.89
N LEU A 124 -0.46 -11.19 7.99
CA LEU A 124 0.70 -11.66 8.75
C LEU A 124 0.47 -13.07 9.32
N SER A 125 -0.74 -13.36 9.80
CA SER A 125 -1.06 -14.69 10.34
C SER A 125 -0.99 -15.81 9.30
N GLU A 126 -1.21 -15.50 8.01
CA GLU A 126 -1.11 -16.46 6.91
C GLU A 126 0.35 -16.80 6.55
N VAL A 127 1.31 -15.94 6.95
CA VAL A 127 2.76 -16.13 6.73
C VAL A 127 3.50 -16.38 8.05
N ASN A 128 2.85 -17.09 8.99
CA ASN A 128 3.35 -17.31 10.34
C ASN A 128 4.72 -18.00 10.39
N GLU A 129 4.98 -18.99 9.53
CA GLU A 129 6.28 -19.69 9.49
C GLU A 129 7.39 -18.76 8.98
N PHE A 130 7.08 -17.94 7.98
CA PHE A 130 7.99 -16.89 7.51
C PHE A 130 8.34 -15.91 8.64
N LEU A 131 7.33 -15.42 9.37
CA LEU A 131 7.51 -14.55 10.53
C LEU A 131 8.37 -15.19 11.61
N TYR A 132 8.03 -16.41 12.02
CA TYR A 132 8.72 -17.07 13.12
C TYR A 132 10.18 -17.38 12.74
N ASN A 133 10.46 -17.89 11.54
CA ASN A 133 11.79 -18.34 11.16
C ASN A 133 12.74 -17.19 10.79
N ASN A 134 12.22 -16.11 10.20
CA ASN A 134 13.02 -14.99 9.70
C ASN A 134 12.99 -13.76 10.62
N ARG A 135 12.28 -13.82 11.76
CA ARG A 135 12.30 -12.75 12.76
C ARG A 135 13.74 -12.35 13.12
N LYS A 136 13.93 -11.07 13.36
CA LYS A 136 15.20 -10.53 13.83
C LYS A 136 15.55 -11.06 15.22
N ARG A 137 16.84 -11.21 15.48
CA ARG A 137 17.36 -11.47 16.83
C ARG A 137 17.28 -10.17 17.65
N VAL A 138 17.37 -10.30 18.97
CA VAL A 138 17.57 -9.15 19.87
C VAL A 138 18.78 -8.35 19.38
N GLY A 139 18.62 -7.04 19.18
CA GLY A 139 19.60 -6.16 18.54
C GLY A 139 19.40 -5.94 17.03
N GLY A 140 18.28 -6.38 16.46
CA GLY A 140 17.90 -6.10 15.06
C GLY A 140 18.63 -6.91 13.98
N PHE A 141 19.47 -7.89 14.35
CA PHE A 141 20.21 -8.67 13.37
C PHE A 141 19.33 -9.72 12.65
N ALA A 142 19.48 -9.80 11.33
CA ALA A 142 18.85 -10.83 10.52
C ALA A 142 19.24 -12.23 11.03
N ARG A 143 18.25 -13.06 11.35
CA ARG A 143 18.49 -14.38 11.94
C ARG A 143 19.04 -15.39 10.93
N ASN A 144 18.55 -15.32 9.68
CA ASN A 144 18.87 -16.28 8.63
C ASN A 144 18.90 -15.61 7.24
N LYS A 145 19.94 -14.81 6.99
CA LYS A 145 20.08 -14.04 5.73
C LYS A 145 20.10 -14.92 4.47
N ALA A 146 20.75 -16.09 4.53
CA ALA A 146 20.81 -17.03 3.41
C ALA A 146 19.41 -17.56 3.06
N GLN A 147 18.63 -17.96 4.07
CA GLN A 147 17.24 -18.39 3.85
C GLN A 147 16.35 -17.25 3.33
N SER A 148 16.53 -16.01 3.82
CA SER A 148 15.80 -14.85 3.30
C SER A 148 16.09 -14.59 1.82
N ASN A 149 17.35 -14.75 1.38
CA ASN A 149 17.71 -14.67 -0.03
C ASN A 149 17.10 -15.83 -0.85
N ASN A 150 17.13 -17.05 -0.32
CA ASN A 150 16.51 -18.23 -0.95
C ASN A 150 14.99 -18.06 -1.11
N ILE A 151 14.33 -17.41 -0.15
CA ILE A 151 12.90 -17.07 -0.25
C ILE A 151 12.67 -16.15 -1.45
N VAL A 152 13.45 -15.09 -1.59
CA VAL A 152 13.36 -14.16 -2.74
C VAL A 152 13.62 -14.88 -4.06
N LYS A 153 14.68 -15.71 -4.12
CA LYS A 153 15.00 -16.57 -5.28
C LYS A 153 13.80 -17.40 -5.70
N SER A 154 13.20 -18.12 -4.75
CA SER A 154 12.01 -18.95 -5.03
C SER A 154 10.79 -18.13 -5.49
N MET A 155 10.60 -16.91 -4.97
CA MET A 155 9.48 -16.04 -5.32
C MET A 155 9.61 -15.42 -6.71
N LEU A 156 10.85 -15.28 -7.22
CA LEU A 156 11.16 -14.74 -8.54
C LEU A 156 11.40 -15.84 -9.60
N GLY A 157 11.14 -17.11 -9.23
CA GLY A 157 11.13 -18.23 -10.18
C GLY A 157 12.45 -18.99 -10.30
N ASP A 158 13.46 -18.67 -9.50
CA ASP A 158 14.74 -19.39 -9.50
C ASP A 158 14.58 -20.76 -8.80
N ASN A 159 15.35 -21.75 -9.27
CA ASN A 159 15.45 -23.05 -8.61
C ASN A 159 16.25 -22.93 -7.31
N VAL A 160 15.69 -23.44 -6.21
CA VAL A 160 16.25 -23.32 -4.87
C VAL A 160 16.13 -24.67 -4.15
N ASP A 161 17.25 -25.22 -3.68
CA ASP A 161 17.31 -26.51 -2.97
C ASP A 161 16.91 -26.43 -1.47
N ASP A 162 16.59 -25.24 -0.98
CA ASP A 162 16.05 -24.99 0.37
C ASP A 162 14.52 -25.12 0.37
N VAL A 163 14.03 -26.33 0.68
CA VAL A 163 12.60 -26.67 0.72
C VAL A 163 11.81 -25.72 1.64
N ALA A 164 12.38 -25.32 2.77
CA ALA A 164 11.71 -24.43 3.71
C ALA A 164 11.59 -23.01 3.13
N ALA A 165 12.62 -22.52 2.44
CA ALA A 165 12.56 -21.24 1.74
C ALA A 165 11.52 -21.25 0.62
N VAL A 166 11.45 -22.32 -0.17
CA VAL A 166 10.44 -22.48 -1.24
C VAL A 166 9.02 -22.47 -0.69
N GLU A 167 8.76 -23.17 0.42
CA GLU A 167 7.44 -23.19 1.06
C GLU A 167 7.05 -21.79 1.59
N MET A 168 7.98 -21.11 2.26
CA MET A 168 7.76 -19.74 2.75
C MET A 168 7.56 -18.74 1.61
N GLY A 169 8.34 -18.84 0.53
CA GLY A 169 8.18 -18.02 -0.67
C GLY A 169 6.82 -18.23 -1.34
N LYS A 170 6.36 -19.48 -1.45
CA LYS A 170 5.01 -19.80 -1.96
C LYS A 170 3.91 -19.20 -1.09
N SER A 171 4.05 -19.26 0.24
CA SER A 171 3.10 -18.65 1.18
C SER A 171 3.04 -17.13 0.99
N LEU A 172 4.19 -16.46 0.92
CA LEU A 172 4.27 -15.02 0.65
C LEU A 172 3.66 -14.64 -0.69
N SER A 173 4.02 -15.33 -1.78
CA SER A 173 3.43 -15.11 -3.11
C SER A 173 1.91 -15.25 -3.10
N THR A 174 1.39 -16.23 -2.35
CA THR A 174 -0.06 -16.43 -2.18
C THR A 174 -0.71 -15.25 -1.45
N VAL A 175 -0.09 -14.77 -0.36
CA VAL A 175 -0.58 -13.59 0.37
C VAL A 175 -0.53 -12.34 -0.51
N PHE A 176 0.57 -12.08 -1.20
CA PHE A 176 0.71 -10.93 -2.09
C PHE A 176 -0.35 -10.94 -3.20
N GLU A 177 -0.66 -12.11 -3.76
CA GLU A 177 -1.71 -12.26 -4.77
C GLU A 177 -3.11 -12.06 -4.17
N LYS A 178 -3.39 -12.59 -2.97
CA LYS A 178 -4.66 -12.33 -2.25
C LYS A 178 -4.86 -10.83 -2.00
N MET A 179 -3.81 -10.14 -1.55
CA MET A 179 -3.84 -8.69 -1.30
C MET A 179 -4.07 -7.92 -2.60
N ARG A 180 -3.37 -8.27 -3.69
CA ARG A 180 -3.57 -7.67 -5.02
C ARG A 180 -5.01 -7.81 -5.49
N LYS A 181 -5.58 -9.03 -5.42
CA LYS A 181 -6.98 -9.28 -5.81
C LYS A 181 -7.96 -8.50 -4.96
N ARG A 182 -7.75 -8.42 -3.64
CA ARG A 182 -8.62 -7.64 -2.73
C ARG A 182 -8.53 -6.15 -3.04
N PHE A 183 -7.34 -5.61 -3.25
CA PHE A 183 -7.12 -4.22 -3.66
C PHE A 183 -7.85 -3.91 -4.97
N ASN A 184 -7.73 -4.77 -6.00
CA ASN A 184 -8.43 -4.58 -7.28
C ASN A 184 -9.95 -4.70 -7.17
N ARG A 185 -10.44 -5.57 -6.27
CA ARG A 185 -11.87 -5.65 -5.97
C ARG A 185 -12.41 -4.34 -5.41
N LEU A 186 -11.61 -3.59 -4.68
CA LEU A 186 -11.95 -2.30 -4.07
C LEU A 186 -11.79 -1.10 -5.02
N GLY A 187 -11.47 -1.33 -6.29
CA GLY A 187 -11.36 -0.29 -7.31
C GLY A 187 -9.92 -0.01 -7.74
N GLY A 188 -8.94 -0.73 -7.18
CA GLY A 188 -7.56 -0.70 -7.64
C GLY A 188 -7.35 -1.36 -9.00
N ASN A 189 -6.19 -1.11 -9.62
CA ASN A 189 -5.83 -1.69 -10.91
C ASN A 189 -4.37 -2.16 -10.95
N ILE A 190 -4.02 -3.13 -10.10
CA ILE A 190 -2.69 -3.74 -10.08
C ILE A 190 -2.67 -4.97 -10.99
N GLY A 191 -1.84 -4.95 -12.03
CA GLY A 191 -1.58 -6.09 -12.91
C GLY A 191 -0.98 -7.30 -12.18
N LYS A 192 -1.26 -8.51 -12.66
CA LYS A 192 -0.55 -9.71 -12.22
C LYS A 192 0.79 -9.76 -12.96
N MET A 193 1.84 -10.18 -12.28
CA MET A 193 3.15 -10.43 -12.91
C MET A 193 3.30 -11.91 -13.16
N GLU A 194 3.69 -12.25 -14.39
CA GLU A 194 4.11 -13.60 -14.74
C GLU A 194 5.61 -13.77 -14.41
N GLY A 195 6.00 -14.94 -13.90
CA GLY A 195 7.38 -15.21 -13.48
C GLY A 195 7.72 -14.88 -12.02
N GLY A 196 6.78 -14.31 -11.25
CA GLY A 196 6.98 -14.03 -9.82
C GLY A 196 7.04 -12.55 -9.48
N TYR A 197 7.06 -12.20 -8.20
CA TYR A 197 7.15 -10.81 -7.74
C TYR A 197 7.70 -10.72 -6.33
N PHE A 198 8.67 -9.83 -6.14
CA PHE A 198 9.10 -9.37 -4.83
C PHE A 198 9.18 -7.83 -4.81
N PRO A 199 8.60 -7.17 -3.80
CA PRO A 199 8.59 -5.71 -3.72
C PRO A 199 10.00 -5.17 -3.50
N VAL A 200 10.25 -3.95 -3.99
CA VAL A 200 11.51 -3.22 -3.80
C VAL A 200 11.25 -2.03 -2.89
N SER A 201 12.21 -1.74 -2.01
CA SER A 201 12.20 -0.58 -1.15
C SER A 201 13.41 0.29 -1.44
N HIS A 202 13.22 1.41 -2.12
CA HIS A 202 14.34 2.24 -2.58
C HIS A 202 14.91 3.15 -1.49
N ASN A 203 16.23 3.23 -1.41
CA ASN A 203 16.95 4.22 -0.63
C ASN A 203 17.14 5.48 -1.49
N SER A 204 16.27 6.48 -1.29
CA SER A 204 16.32 7.73 -2.08
C SER A 204 17.65 8.45 -1.96
N TYR A 205 18.33 8.39 -0.81
CA TYR A 205 19.62 9.04 -0.60
C TYR A 205 20.74 8.33 -1.37
N ALA A 206 20.79 7.00 -1.31
CA ALA A 206 21.77 6.22 -2.08
C ALA A 206 21.60 6.44 -3.58
N VAL A 207 20.35 6.44 -4.07
CA VAL A 207 20.05 6.72 -5.48
C VAL A 207 20.45 8.15 -5.84
N LYS A 208 20.07 9.15 -5.04
CA LYS A 208 20.38 10.57 -5.29
C LYS A 208 21.88 10.88 -5.33
N ASN A 209 22.70 10.14 -4.59
CA ASN A 209 24.16 10.34 -4.55
C ASN A 209 24.92 9.51 -5.59
N THR A 210 24.22 8.75 -6.42
CA THR A 210 24.81 8.04 -7.56
C THR A 210 24.61 8.90 -8.79
N ASP A 211 25.58 8.88 -9.71
CA ASP A 211 25.37 9.52 -11.00
C ASP A 211 24.15 8.90 -11.71
N VAL A 212 23.35 9.73 -12.37
CA VAL A 212 22.08 9.27 -12.97
C VAL A 212 22.33 8.27 -14.09
N ASP A 213 23.37 8.48 -14.90
CA ASP A 213 23.68 7.60 -16.03
C ASP A 213 24.29 6.29 -15.50
N GLU A 214 25.12 6.35 -14.45
CA GLU A 214 25.60 5.15 -13.73
C GLU A 214 24.43 4.31 -13.18
N TRP A 215 23.45 4.96 -12.54
CA TRP A 215 22.29 4.26 -12.00
C TRP A 215 21.44 3.62 -13.11
N ILE A 216 21.21 4.35 -14.21
CA ILE A 216 20.44 3.86 -15.36
C ILE A 216 21.11 2.63 -15.96
N GLU A 217 22.41 2.68 -16.25
CA GLU A 217 23.17 1.55 -16.80
C GLU A 217 23.11 0.35 -15.85
N PHE A 218 23.34 0.58 -14.55
CA PHE A 218 23.28 -0.47 -13.54
C PHE A 218 21.91 -1.17 -13.52
N VAL A 219 20.81 -0.42 -13.60
CA VAL A 219 19.46 -0.97 -13.59
C VAL A 219 19.13 -1.66 -14.90
N ARG A 220 19.52 -1.08 -16.04
CA ARG A 220 19.25 -1.61 -17.38
C ARG A 220 19.75 -3.04 -17.56
N GLU A 221 20.94 -3.36 -17.05
CA GLU A 221 21.53 -4.70 -17.10
C GLU A 221 20.83 -5.74 -16.20
N ARG A 222 19.96 -5.29 -15.29
CA ARG A 222 19.35 -6.08 -14.21
C ARG A 222 17.85 -6.25 -14.37
N VAL A 223 17.22 -5.48 -15.24
CA VAL A 223 15.80 -5.59 -15.54
C VAL A 223 15.54 -6.42 -16.80
N ASP A 224 14.40 -7.10 -16.81
CA ASP A 224 13.88 -7.78 -17.97
C ASP A 224 12.93 -6.85 -18.74
N LYS A 225 13.49 -6.18 -19.76
CA LYS A 225 12.74 -5.25 -20.61
C LYS A 225 11.52 -5.90 -21.28
N THR A 226 11.55 -7.21 -21.52
CA THR A 226 10.44 -7.92 -22.18
C THR A 226 9.22 -8.08 -21.27
N LYS A 227 9.42 -7.98 -19.95
CA LYS A 227 8.36 -8.01 -18.93
C LYS A 227 7.88 -6.62 -18.53
N MET A 228 8.58 -5.57 -18.96
CA MET A 228 8.24 -4.18 -18.66
C MET A 228 7.38 -3.60 -19.77
N ILE A 229 6.22 -3.07 -19.39
CA ILE A 229 5.26 -2.46 -20.32
C ILE A 229 5.13 -0.98 -19.93
N ASP A 230 5.17 -0.11 -20.92
CA ASP A 230 4.81 1.30 -20.75
C ASP A 230 3.31 1.42 -20.52
N ASN A 231 2.91 1.94 -19.35
CA ASN A 231 1.51 2.10 -19.00
C ASN A 231 0.79 3.17 -19.85
N LYS A 232 1.53 4.04 -20.56
CA LYS A 232 0.95 5.06 -21.46
C LYS A 232 0.60 4.47 -22.82
N SER A 233 1.52 3.71 -23.42
CA SER A 233 1.34 3.10 -24.75
C SER A 233 0.80 1.67 -24.71
N GLY A 234 0.92 0.97 -23.57
CA GLY A 234 0.58 -0.45 -23.44
C GLY A 234 1.62 -1.38 -24.09
N LEU A 235 2.80 -0.86 -24.44
CA LEU A 235 3.80 -1.53 -25.26
C LEU A 235 5.08 -1.90 -24.50
N PRO A 236 5.86 -2.90 -24.95
CA PRO A 236 7.21 -3.14 -24.45
C PRO A 236 8.13 -1.94 -24.71
N PHE A 237 9.11 -1.72 -23.84
CA PHE A 237 10.08 -0.65 -24.04
C PHE A 237 11.09 -0.98 -25.16
N THR A 238 11.41 0.03 -25.97
CA THR A 238 12.67 0.09 -26.76
C THR A 238 13.83 0.50 -25.86
N ASP A 239 15.07 0.36 -26.30
CA ASP A 239 16.22 0.73 -25.48
C ASP A 239 16.23 2.24 -25.17
N GLU A 240 15.82 3.08 -26.12
CA GLU A 240 15.72 4.53 -25.96
C GLU A 240 14.57 4.93 -25.03
N THR A 241 13.40 4.30 -25.19
CA THR A 241 12.24 4.61 -24.34
C THR A 241 12.42 4.06 -22.93
N LEU A 242 13.12 2.93 -22.77
CA LEU A 242 13.53 2.41 -21.47
C LEU A 242 14.45 3.39 -20.75
N GLU A 243 15.44 3.94 -21.44
CA GLU A 243 16.36 4.92 -20.86
C GLU A 243 15.64 6.17 -20.33
N LEU A 244 14.80 6.78 -21.17
CA LEU A 244 14.01 7.95 -20.77
C LEU A 244 13.12 7.63 -19.57
N THR A 245 12.51 6.46 -19.56
CA THR A 245 11.63 6.05 -18.46
C THR A 245 12.42 5.76 -17.18
N LEU A 246 13.59 5.13 -17.28
CA LEU A 246 14.48 4.92 -16.13
C LEU A 246 14.96 6.26 -15.55
N ARG A 247 15.16 7.29 -16.37
CA ARG A 247 15.46 8.65 -15.89
C ARG A 247 14.28 9.25 -15.10
N GLU A 248 13.04 9.10 -15.57
CA GLU A 248 11.84 9.50 -14.80
C GLU A 248 11.71 8.72 -13.48
N VAL A 249 12.04 7.42 -13.49
CA VAL A 249 12.05 6.57 -12.29
C VAL A 249 13.14 7.03 -11.31
N TYR A 250 14.34 7.33 -11.79
CA TYR A 250 15.44 7.89 -11.00
C TYR A 250 15.01 9.19 -10.31
N GLU A 251 14.44 10.14 -11.05
CA GLU A 251 13.93 11.39 -10.49
C GLU A 251 12.86 11.16 -9.44
N THR A 252 11.94 10.22 -9.70
CA THR A 252 10.88 9.88 -8.76
C THR A 252 11.45 9.28 -7.48
N ILE A 253 12.44 8.39 -7.56
CA ILE A 253 13.05 7.77 -6.39
C ILE A 253 13.92 8.79 -5.61
N SER A 254 14.80 9.50 -6.30
CA SER A 254 15.75 10.45 -5.70
C SER A 254 15.04 11.63 -5.01
N THR A 255 13.87 12.02 -5.53
CA THR A 255 13.04 13.08 -4.93
C THR A 255 11.96 12.54 -3.98
N ASN A 256 11.88 11.24 -3.70
CA ASN A 256 10.76 10.65 -2.96
C ASN A 256 9.36 11.00 -3.53
N GLY A 257 9.28 11.15 -4.85
CA GLY A 257 8.06 11.46 -5.59
C GLY A 257 7.63 12.92 -5.57
N TYR A 258 8.47 13.83 -5.04
CA TYR A 258 8.19 15.27 -5.04
C TYR A 258 8.15 15.87 -6.44
N ASN A 259 8.88 15.29 -7.40
CA ASN A 259 8.80 15.67 -8.81
C ASN A 259 7.38 15.53 -9.40
N LYS A 260 6.52 14.70 -8.79
CA LYS A 260 5.12 14.50 -9.21
C LYS A 260 4.12 15.43 -8.52
N LEU A 261 4.58 16.36 -7.66
CA LEU A 261 3.73 17.37 -7.01
C LEU A 261 3.62 18.61 -7.91
N ASN A 262 2.43 18.86 -8.46
CA ASN A 262 2.18 20.08 -9.23
C ASN A 262 2.13 21.30 -8.28
N LEU A 263 3.06 22.24 -8.45
CA LEU A 263 3.20 23.44 -7.60
C LEU A 263 2.10 24.53 -7.80
N GLY A 264 1.02 24.25 -8.54
CA GLY A 264 0.02 25.27 -8.91
C GLY A 264 -1.44 24.82 -8.97
N GLY A 265 -1.76 23.59 -8.58
CA GLY A 265 -3.14 23.09 -8.53
C GLY A 265 -3.51 22.66 -7.11
N ALA A 266 -4.80 22.75 -6.75
CA ALA A 266 -5.30 22.15 -5.52
C ALA A 266 -4.75 20.72 -5.42
N VAL A 267 -4.14 20.37 -4.27
CA VAL A 267 -3.53 19.06 -4.00
C VAL A 267 -4.63 17.99 -3.98
N GLN A 268 -5.18 17.65 -5.15
CA GLN A 268 -5.98 16.45 -5.35
C GLN A 268 -4.99 15.30 -5.42
N GLY A 269 -4.70 14.70 -4.26
CA GLY A 269 -3.89 13.49 -4.20
C GLY A 269 -4.41 12.47 -5.22
N LYS A 270 -3.51 11.92 -6.04
CA LYS A 270 -3.85 10.85 -6.99
C LYS A 270 -4.60 9.75 -6.23
N SER A 271 -5.69 9.25 -6.83
CA SER A 271 -6.49 8.16 -6.27
C SER A 271 -5.58 7.00 -5.86
N ILE A 272 -5.72 6.50 -4.62
CA ILE A 272 -4.94 5.35 -4.11
C ILE A 272 -5.06 4.16 -5.07
N ALA A 273 -6.22 4.00 -5.72
CA ALA A 273 -6.49 2.98 -6.72
C ALA A 273 -5.44 2.87 -7.85
N ASN A 274 -4.75 3.97 -8.17
CA ASN A 274 -3.80 4.05 -9.29
C ASN A 274 -2.33 4.10 -8.83
N ARG A 275 -2.06 4.19 -7.51
CA ARG A 275 -0.70 4.48 -6.99
C ARG A 275 0.25 3.27 -7.00
N ARG A 276 -0.29 2.05 -7.04
CA ARG A 276 0.49 0.81 -6.86
C ARG A 276 1.07 0.21 -8.13
N SER A 277 0.65 0.68 -9.30
CA SER A 277 1.20 0.24 -10.59
C SER A 277 2.66 0.71 -10.75
N ASP A 278 3.01 1.89 -10.22
CA ASP A 278 4.36 2.47 -10.31
C ASP A 278 5.43 1.68 -9.51
N HIS A 279 5.09 1.13 -8.33
CA HIS A 279 6.02 0.36 -7.46
C HIS A 279 6.39 -1.03 -8.00
N ARG A 280 5.86 -1.34 -9.18
CA ARG A 280 5.88 -2.64 -9.84
C ARG A 280 6.45 -2.48 -11.26
N PHE A 281 7.08 -1.34 -11.52
CA PHE A 281 7.62 -0.98 -12.82
C PHE A 281 8.90 -1.76 -13.14
N LEU A 282 9.88 -1.75 -12.24
CA LEU A 282 11.13 -2.51 -12.43
C LEU A 282 10.84 -4.01 -12.31
N GLN A 283 10.99 -4.72 -13.43
CA GLN A 283 10.91 -6.18 -13.49
C GLN A 283 12.32 -6.75 -13.51
N TRP A 284 12.72 -7.47 -12.48
CA TRP A 284 14.07 -8.04 -12.41
C TRP A 284 14.20 -9.26 -13.33
N LYS A 285 15.37 -9.42 -13.94
CA LYS A 285 15.66 -10.58 -14.80
C LYS A 285 15.69 -11.90 -14.01
N ASP A 286 16.24 -11.84 -12.80
CA ASP A 286 16.38 -12.94 -11.86
C ASP A 286 16.47 -12.37 -10.42
N ALA A 287 16.56 -13.25 -9.43
CA ALA A 287 16.64 -12.80 -8.04
C ALA A 287 18.00 -12.22 -7.66
N ASP A 288 19.08 -12.62 -8.32
CA ASP A 288 20.41 -12.07 -8.04
C ASP A 288 20.49 -10.59 -8.44
N ALA A 289 19.90 -10.23 -9.58
CA ALA A 289 19.72 -8.85 -10.01
C ALA A 289 18.94 -8.01 -9.01
N PHE A 290 17.84 -8.56 -8.45
CA PHE A 290 17.10 -7.92 -7.37
C PHE A 290 17.97 -7.75 -6.12
N LEU A 291 18.67 -8.80 -5.68
CA LEU A 291 19.47 -8.78 -4.45
C LEU A 291 20.64 -7.81 -4.56
N GLU A 292 21.32 -7.75 -5.71
CA GLU A 292 22.36 -6.76 -6.02
C GLU A 292 21.81 -5.34 -5.97
N TYR A 293 20.66 -5.09 -6.60
CA TYR A 293 20.01 -3.79 -6.54
C TYR A 293 19.64 -3.41 -5.11
N ASN A 294 19.04 -4.34 -4.36
CA ASN A 294 18.63 -4.10 -2.99
C ASN A 294 19.82 -3.84 -2.07
N GLN A 295 20.97 -4.45 -2.35
CA GLN A 295 22.19 -4.20 -1.58
C GLN A 295 22.75 -2.79 -1.79
N ARG A 296 22.72 -2.25 -3.01
CA ARG A 296 23.22 -0.89 -3.31
C ARG A 296 22.19 0.21 -3.03
N PHE A 297 20.95 -0.02 -3.45
CA PHE A 297 19.90 1.00 -3.55
C PHE A 297 18.65 0.64 -2.77
N GLY A 298 18.67 -0.45 -2.02
CA GLY A 298 17.55 -0.90 -1.19
C GLY A 298 17.59 -0.38 0.24
N VAL A 299 16.49 -0.59 0.96
CA VAL A 299 16.37 -0.37 2.40
C VAL A 299 15.82 -1.63 3.04
N GLY A 300 16.54 -2.13 4.05
CA GLY A 300 16.15 -3.33 4.80
C GLY A 300 16.53 -4.64 4.11
N ASP A 301 16.43 -5.72 4.87
CA ASP A 301 16.59 -7.08 4.35
C ASP A 301 15.27 -7.56 3.71
N PRO A 302 15.25 -8.71 3.00
CA PRO A 302 14.03 -9.24 2.42
C PRO A 302 12.89 -9.46 3.43
N PHE A 303 13.23 -9.74 4.70
CA PHE A 303 12.22 -9.87 5.74
C PHE A 303 11.52 -8.55 5.99
N ASP A 304 12.27 -7.48 6.23
CA ASP A 304 11.73 -6.13 6.42
C ASP A 304 10.85 -5.72 5.23
N ILE A 305 11.36 -5.90 4.01
CA ILE A 305 10.69 -5.53 2.76
C ILE A 305 9.33 -6.23 2.59
N ALA A 306 9.28 -7.54 2.86
CA ALA A 306 8.04 -8.30 2.78
C ALA A 306 6.99 -7.81 3.80
N ILE A 307 7.42 -7.58 5.05
CA ILE A 307 6.54 -7.07 6.11
C ILE A 307 6.08 -5.64 5.80
N GLY A 308 6.98 -4.78 5.33
CA GLY A 308 6.67 -3.44 4.87
C GLY A 308 5.64 -3.45 3.75
N HIS A 309 5.76 -4.37 2.78
CA HIS A 309 4.77 -4.54 1.73
C HIS A 309 3.40 -4.95 2.27
N ILE A 310 3.34 -5.93 3.18
CA ILE A 310 2.08 -6.37 3.80
C ILE A 310 1.43 -5.23 4.59
N LYS A 311 2.17 -4.51 5.43
CA LYS A 311 1.65 -3.36 6.19
C LYS A 311 1.13 -2.27 5.24
N SER A 312 1.91 -1.94 4.22
CA SER A 312 1.59 -0.89 3.25
C SER A 312 0.34 -1.23 2.41
N MET A 313 0.23 -2.46 1.91
CA MET A 313 -0.95 -2.93 1.17
C MET A 313 -2.17 -3.08 2.08
N SER A 314 -1.99 -3.50 3.34
CA SER A 314 -3.09 -3.60 4.31
C SER A 314 -3.68 -2.24 4.63
N LYS A 315 -2.82 -1.23 4.79
CA LYS A 315 -3.24 0.17 4.94
C LYS A 315 -4.12 0.62 3.77
N ASP A 316 -3.66 0.39 2.54
CA ASP A 316 -4.42 0.82 1.35
C ASP A 316 -5.75 0.09 1.22
N ILE A 317 -5.76 -1.23 1.45
CA ILE A 317 -6.98 -2.05 1.44
C ILE A 317 -7.98 -1.53 2.48
N ALA A 318 -7.56 -1.34 3.73
CA ALA A 318 -8.42 -0.85 4.80
C ALA A 318 -8.95 0.56 4.52
N THR A 319 -8.10 1.43 3.97
CA THR A 319 -8.47 2.79 3.58
C THR A 319 -9.51 2.78 2.46
N MET A 320 -9.33 1.96 1.42
CA MET A 320 -10.28 1.82 0.32
C MET A 320 -11.59 1.14 0.75
N GLU A 321 -11.53 0.20 1.69
CA GLU A 321 -12.73 -0.42 2.28
C GLU A 321 -13.57 0.55 3.08
N ARG A 322 -12.93 1.44 3.84
CA ARG A 322 -13.62 2.39 4.70
C ARG A 322 -14.09 3.63 3.94
N LEU A 323 -13.22 4.20 3.11
CA LEU A 323 -13.40 5.52 2.50
C LEU A 323 -13.67 5.46 0.99
N GLY A 324 -13.62 4.28 0.38
CA GLY A 324 -13.85 4.09 -1.06
C GLY A 324 -12.57 4.21 -1.91
N PRO A 325 -12.67 4.00 -3.24
CA PRO A 325 -11.50 3.99 -4.12
C PRO A 325 -10.71 5.31 -4.17
N ASN A 326 -11.37 6.44 -3.88
CA ASN A 326 -10.75 7.74 -3.66
C ASN A 326 -10.97 8.21 -2.20
N PRO A 327 -10.12 7.78 -1.26
CA PRO A 327 -10.26 8.12 0.15
C PRO A 327 -10.20 9.61 0.45
N THR A 328 -9.36 10.36 -0.27
CA THR A 328 -9.22 11.82 -0.10
C THR A 328 -10.52 12.54 -0.44
N ALA A 329 -11.24 12.11 -1.48
CA ALA A 329 -12.54 12.68 -1.81
C ALA A 329 -13.59 12.43 -0.70
N THR A 330 -13.62 11.23 -0.12
CA THR A 330 -14.53 10.94 1.02
C THR A 330 -14.13 11.72 2.27
N HIS A 331 -12.83 11.80 2.56
CA HIS A 331 -12.30 12.58 3.68
C HIS A 331 -12.73 14.06 3.58
N ASN A 332 -12.50 14.68 2.42
CA ASN A 332 -12.92 16.05 2.14
C ASN A 332 -14.45 16.21 2.18
N PHE A 333 -15.20 15.23 1.70
CA PHE A 333 -16.67 15.25 1.81
C PHE A 333 -17.12 15.28 3.27
N LEU A 334 -16.57 14.42 4.12
CA LEU A 334 -16.92 14.37 5.54
C LEU A 334 -16.56 15.67 6.26
N LYS A 335 -15.36 16.20 6.01
CA LYS A 335 -14.88 17.49 6.52
C LYS A 335 -15.82 18.63 6.11
N ASN A 336 -16.03 18.80 4.81
CA ASN A 336 -16.83 19.90 4.26
C ASN A 336 -18.30 19.80 4.68
N LYS A 337 -18.83 18.58 4.86
CA LYS A 337 -20.20 18.36 5.35
C LYS A 337 -20.40 19.00 6.72
N ILE A 338 -19.50 18.75 7.68
CA ILE A 338 -19.61 19.30 9.04
C ILE A 338 -19.36 20.80 9.04
N ILE A 339 -18.29 21.27 8.39
CA ILE A 339 -17.98 22.72 8.31
C ILE A 339 -19.16 23.49 7.71
N ASN A 340 -19.67 23.07 6.55
CA ASN A 340 -20.75 23.78 5.87
C ASN A 340 -22.05 23.75 6.68
N LYS A 341 -22.33 22.67 7.41
CA LYS A 341 -23.53 22.58 8.24
C LYS A 341 -23.52 23.63 9.34
N TYR A 342 -22.41 23.76 10.07
CA TYR A 342 -22.33 24.67 11.22
C TYR A 342 -22.04 26.11 10.83
N ASN A 343 -21.25 26.37 9.77
CA ASN A 343 -21.05 27.74 9.30
C ASN A 343 -22.33 28.39 8.75
N VAL A 344 -23.28 27.60 8.25
CA VAL A 344 -24.56 28.11 7.70
C VAL A 344 -25.67 28.17 8.75
N LYS A 345 -25.69 27.23 9.71
CA LYS A 345 -26.84 27.05 10.62
C LYS A 345 -26.49 26.97 12.11
N GLY A 346 -25.21 26.94 12.46
CA GLY A 346 -24.71 26.78 13.83
C GLY A 346 -24.39 28.10 14.52
N THR A 347 -24.16 28.01 15.81
CA THR A 347 -23.58 29.10 16.61
C THR A 347 -22.07 29.25 16.35
N ASP A 348 -21.49 30.41 16.69
CA ASP A 348 -20.04 30.63 16.58
C ASP A 348 -19.22 29.56 17.31
N ALA A 349 -19.71 29.10 18.47
CA ALA A 349 -19.07 28.03 19.25
C ALA A 349 -19.12 26.68 18.52
N GLU A 350 -20.22 26.35 17.85
CA GLU A 350 -20.36 25.12 17.06
C GLU A 350 -19.51 25.16 15.78
N SER A 351 -19.46 26.31 15.11
CA SER A 351 -18.59 26.54 13.95
C SER A 351 -17.11 26.40 14.33
N ALA A 352 -16.68 27.01 15.44
CA ALA A 352 -15.32 26.83 15.96
C ALA A 352 -15.00 25.37 16.34
N ARG A 353 -15.98 24.65 16.92
CA ARG A 353 -15.83 23.21 17.20
C ARG A 353 -15.69 22.41 15.90
N ALA A 354 -16.48 22.71 14.87
CA ALA A 354 -16.40 22.07 13.56
C ALA A 354 -15.02 22.22 12.91
N GLU A 355 -14.45 23.42 12.93
CA GLU A 355 -13.09 23.66 12.41
C GLU A 355 -12.01 22.90 13.18
N LYS A 356 -12.09 22.90 14.52
CA LYS A 356 -11.15 22.14 15.36
C LYS A 356 -11.18 20.65 15.06
N ILE A 357 -12.38 20.10 14.89
CA ILE A 357 -12.56 18.68 14.54
C ILE A 357 -12.04 18.39 13.14
N ALA A 358 -12.33 19.27 12.17
CA ALA A 358 -11.81 19.15 10.81
C ALA A 358 -10.27 19.08 10.79
N ASN A 359 -9.60 19.97 11.51
CA ASN A 359 -8.13 19.95 11.60
C ASN A 359 -7.61 18.68 12.28
N ARG A 360 -8.32 18.18 13.29
CA ARG A 360 -7.94 16.95 14.00
C ARG A 360 -8.08 15.72 13.10
N ILE A 361 -9.15 15.61 12.31
CA ILE A 361 -9.31 14.49 11.38
C ILE A 361 -8.34 14.56 10.20
N ASP A 362 -7.93 15.75 9.75
CA ASP A 362 -6.85 15.90 8.76
C ASP A 362 -5.56 15.31 9.33
N GLY A 363 -5.28 15.59 10.61
CA GLY A 363 -4.18 15.00 11.38
C GLY A 363 -4.24 13.47 11.42
N TYR A 364 -5.37 12.90 11.83
CA TYR A 364 -5.53 11.44 11.87
C TYR A 364 -5.44 10.80 10.48
N TYR A 365 -6.10 11.38 9.48
CA TYR A 365 -6.04 10.87 8.12
C TYR A 365 -4.62 10.92 7.57
N GLY A 366 -3.89 12.02 7.78
CA GLY A 366 -2.50 12.19 7.38
C GLY A 366 -1.52 11.25 8.09
N MET A 367 -1.78 10.93 9.36
CA MET A 367 -1.00 9.95 10.12
C MET A 367 -1.26 8.53 9.58
N LEU A 368 -2.53 8.16 9.43
CA LEU A 368 -2.93 6.83 9.01
C LEU A 368 -2.59 6.54 7.54
N ASN A 369 -2.66 7.55 6.65
CA ASN A 369 -2.29 7.39 5.25
C ASN A 369 -0.77 7.53 5.01
N GLY A 370 -0.01 8.05 6.00
CA GLY A 370 1.44 8.24 5.97
C GLY A 370 1.91 9.52 5.27
N THR A 371 1.07 10.54 5.08
CA THR A 371 1.46 11.84 4.51
C THR A 371 2.08 12.80 5.53
N LEU A 372 1.92 12.55 6.84
CA LEU A 372 2.53 13.35 7.91
C LEU A 372 3.96 12.90 8.29
N ASN A 373 4.52 11.91 7.59
CA ASN A 373 5.91 11.45 7.74
C ASN A 373 6.95 12.43 7.15
N GLN A 374 6.61 13.71 7.14
CA GLN A 374 7.50 14.79 6.70
C GLN A 374 8.33 15.26 7.89
N PRO A 375 9.67 15.23 7.83
CA PRO A 375 10.51 15.61 8.95
C PRO A 375 10.33 17.11 9.26
N ILE A 376 9.52 17.42 10.29
CA ILE A 376 9.53 18.73 10.94
C ILE A 376 10.62 18.67 12.01
N ASN A 377 11.80 19.21 11.68
CA ASN A 377 13.00 19.33 12.51
C ASN A 377 13.62 18.01 13.03
N THR A 378 14.75 17.67 12.45
CA THR A 378 15.54 16.44 12.60
C THR A 378 15.98 16.15 14.05
N TRP A 379 16.14 17.17 14.91
CA TRP A 379 16.67 16.98 16.28
C TRP A 379 15.62 16.47 17.29
N TRP A 380 14.42 17.06 17.28
CA TRP A 380 13.33 16.64 18.17
C TRP A 380 12.67 15.33 17.72
N GLY A 381 12.54 15.13 16.39
CA GLY A 381 11.99 13.90 15.81
C GLY A 381 12.81 12.65 16.13
N ASN A 382 14.14 12.76 16.12
CA ASN A 382 15.06 11.66 16.45
C ASN A 382 14.99 11.22 17.91
N SER A 383 14.84 12.18 18.82
CA SER A 383 14.81 11.91 20.26
C SER A 383 13.51 11.25 20.71
N LEU A 384 12.37 11.64 20.13
CA LEU A 384 11.06 11.05 20.43
C LEU A 384 10.84 9.70 19.72
N ALA A 385 11.39 9.51 18.53
CA ALA A 385 11.38 8.21 17.84
C ALA A 385 12.27 7.18 18.58
N GLY A 386 13.44 7.61 19.07
CA GLY A 386 14.32 6.79 19.93
C GLY A 386 13.66 6.44 21.27
N LEU A 387 12.98 7.39 21.91
CA LEU A 387 12.25 7.15 23.16
C LEU A 387 11.03 6.23 22.96
N ARG A 388 10.25 6.41 21.90
CA ARG A 388 9.13 5.51 21.58
C ARG A 388 9.63 4.10 21.28
N SER A 389 10.72 3.97 20.54
CA SER A 389 11.32 2.67 20.24
C SER A 389 11.85 1.99 21.50
N LEU A 390 12.51 2.73 22.40
CA LEU A 390 12.97 2.22 23.71
C LEU A 390 11.81 1.84 24.64
N LEU A 391 10.72 2.61 24.64
CA LEU A 391 9.51 2.31 25.41
C LEU A 391 8.78 1.08 24.86
N THR A 392 8.70 0.93 23.54
CA THR A 392 8.14 -0.27 22.92
C THR A 392 9.03 -1.50 23.16
N ALA A 393 10.36 -1.36 23.09
CA ALA A 393 11.32 -2.41 23.45
C ALA A 393 11.20 -2.83 24.93
N ALA A 394 11.08 -1.86 25.84
CA ALA A 394 10.87 -2.10 27.27
C ALA A 394 9.51 -2.78 27.56
N GLN A 395 8.46 -2.45 26.79
CA GLN A 395 7.17 -3.13 26.86
C GLN A 395 7.22 -4.54 26.26
N LEU A 396 8.00 -4.76 25.20
CA LEU A 396 8.20 -6.07 24.57
C LEU A 396 9.04 -7.04 25.40
N GLY A 397 9.99 -6.52 26.20
CA GLY A 397 10.70 -7.30 27.23
C GLY A 397 9.77 -7.93 28.28
N GLY A 398 8.55 -7.41 28.44
CA GLY A 398 7.48 -7.98 29.28
C GLY A 398 6.28 -8.55 28.50
N ALA A 399 6.26 -8.49 27.16
CA ALA A 399 5.04 -8.70 26.36
C ALA A 399 4.66 -10.17 26.08
N PHE A 400 5.20 -11.14 26.82
CA PHE A 400 4.65 -12.51 26.75
C PHE A 400 3.20 -12.57 27.29
N ILE A 401 2.72 -11.53 27.99
CA ILE A 401 1.42 -11.48 28.67
C ILE A 401 0.50 -10.35 28.14
N SER A 402 0.79 -9.74 26.98
CA SER A 402 -0.10 -8.70 26.41
C SER A 402 -1.25 -9.28 25.56
N ALA A 403 -1.80 -10.43 25.93
CA ALA A 403 -2.87 -11.12 25.20
C ALA A 403 -4.26 -10.43 25.29
N VAL A 404 -4.36 -9.20 25.79
CA VAL A 404 -5.65 -8.50 26.03
C VAL A 404 -6.01 -7.58 24.85
N SER A 405 -5.04 -7.00 24.16
CA SER A 405 -5.26 -6.20 22.93
C SER A 405 -5.81 -7.05 21.79
N ASP A 406 -5.35 -8.30 21.69
CA ASP A 406 -5.61 -9.17 20.53
C ASP A 406 -6.94 -9.92 20.55
N LEU A 407 -7.65 -9.83 21.67
CA LEU A 407 -9.01 -10.34 21.83
C LEU A 407 -10.03 -9.51 21.03
N ASN A 408 -9.82 -8.19 20.95
CA ASN A 408 -10.67 -7.28 20.18
C ASN A 408 -10.38 -7.36 18.68
N PHE A 409 -9.12 -7.61 18.28
CA PHE A 409 -8.77 -7.83 16.87
C PHE A 409 -9.39 -9.10 16.31
N ASN A 410 -9.39 -10.21 17.07
CA ASN A 410 -10.09 -11.44 16.68
C ASN A 410 -11.61 -11.23 16.51
N ARG A 411 -12.24 -10.46 17.41
CA ARG A 411 -13.65 -10.07 17.28
C ARG A 411 -13.91 -9.29 15.99
N MET A 412 -12.99 -8.41 15.62
CA MET A 412 -13.12 -7.54 14.45
C MET A 412 -12.89 -8.28 13.13
N THR A 413 -11.85 -9.12 13.03
CA THR A 413 -11.62 -9.99 11.87
C THR A 413 -12.81 -10.92 11.64
N ARG A 414 -13.43 -11.45 12.70
CA ARG A 414 -14.67 -12.23 12.62
C ARG A 414 -15.84 -11.37 12.12
N SER A 415 -15.98 -10.15 12.64
CA SER A 415 -17.00 -9.20 12.17
C SER A 415 -16.84 -8.84 10.69
N MET A 416 -15.62 -8.63 10.21
CA MET A 416 -15.32 -8.37 8.80
C MET A 416 -15.73 -9.54 7.88
N ASN A 417 -15.67 -10.76 8.40
CA ASN A 417 -16.02 -11.98 7.69
C ASN A 417 -17.46 -12.47 8.00
N GLY A 418 -18.28 -11.66 8.67
CA GLY A 418 -19.68 -12.01 8.98
C GLY A 418 -19.83 -13.16 9.99
N LEU A 419 -18.81 -13.44 10.80
CA LEU A 419 -18.79 -14.54 11.76
C LEU A 419 -19.32 -14.11 13.15
N PRO A 420 -19.99 -15.00 13.91
CA PRO A 420 -20.45 -14.73 15.27
C PRO A 420 -19.29 -14.40 16.23
N GLN A 421 -19.51 -13.41 17.11
CA GLN A 421 -18.50 -12.85 18.03
C GLN A 421 -18.43 -13.55 19.40
N ILE A 422 -19.48 -14.28 19.80
CA ILE A 422 -19.64 -14.88 21.14
C ILE A 422 -18.82 -16.19 21.26
N ASN A 423 -18.26 -16.46 22.45
CA ASN A 423 -17.47 -17.67 22.82
C ASN A 423 -16.07 -17.83 22.20
N THR A 424 -15.52 -16.78 21.58
CA THR A 424 -14.17 -16.79 20.99
C THR A 424 -13.07 -17.05 22.04
N ILE A 425 -13.22 -16.50 23.25
CA ILE A 425 -12.22 -16.54 24.33
C ILE A 425 -12.00 -17.97 24.87
N ASN A 426 -13.08 -18.67 25.22
CA ASN A 426 -13.01 -20.04 25.74
C ASN A 426 -12.43 -21.01 24.70
N SER A 427 -12.68 -20.75 23.42
CA SER A 427 -12.14 -21.56 22.33
C SER A 427 -10.63 -21.37 22.20
N VAL A 428 -10.15 -20.12 22.16
CA VAL A 428 -8.70 -19.80 22.07
C VAL A 428 -7.92 -20.37 23.26
N LEU A 429 -8.41 -20.15 24.49
CA LEU A 429 -7.76 -20.66 25.70
C LEU A 429 -7.74 -22.20 25.77
N LYS A 430 -8.80 -22.86 25.28
CA LYS A 430 -8.87 -24.32 25.20
C LYS A 430 -7.94 -24.89 24.14
N TYR A 431 -7.69 -24.19 23.03
CA TYR A 431 -6.72 -24.62 22.00
C TYR A 431 -5.26 -24.38 22.40
N MET A 432 -4.98 -23.45 23.33
CA MET A 432 -3.61 -23.18 23.81
C MET A 432 -3.11 -24.17 24.87
N ASN A 433 -4.00 -24.96 25.47
CA ASN A 433 -3.68 -25.99 26.46
C ASN A 433 -3.96 -27.38 25.85
N PRO A 434 -3.01 -28.34 25.77
CA PRO A 434 -1.70 -28.42 26.43
C PRO A 434 -0.50 -28.21 25.48
N LEU A 435 -0.51 -27.16 24.65
CA LEU A 435 0.60 -26.91 23.71
C LEU A 435 1.91 -26.52 24.42
N LYS A 436 3.07 -26.88 23.86
CA LYS A 436 4.41 -26.46 24.33
C LYS A 436 4.68 -24.98 23.98
N LEU A 437 5.70 -24.35 24.57
CA LEU A 437 6.01 -22.91 24.41
C LEU A 437 6.16 -22.49 22.93
N GLU A 438 6.88 -23.29 22.13
CA GLU A 438 7.06 -23.05 20.71
C GLU A 438 5.73 -23.13 19.95
N GLU A 439 4.92 -24.15 20.20
CA GLU A 439 3.60 -24.34 19.59
C GLU A 439 2.63 -23.22 20.00
N ARG A 440 2.67 -22.78 21.26
CA ARG A 440 1.91 -21.63 21.75
C ARG A 440 2.29 -20.35 21.02
N SER A 441 3.59 -20.15 20.76
CA SER A 441 4.06 -18.98 20.02
C SER A 441 3.58 -19.01 18.56
N LYS A 442 3.67 -20.16 17.87
CA LYS A 442 3.17 -20.32 16.50
C LYS A 442 1.65 -20.14 16.42
N VAL A 443 0.90 -20.68 17.38
CA VAL A 443 -0.56 -20.48 17.48
C VAL A 443 -0.89 -19.03 17.77
N ALA A 444 -0.14 -18.35 18.65
CA ALA A 444 -0.34 -16.92 18.91
C ALA A 444 -0.10 -16.06 17.65
N VAL A 445 0.93 -16.35 16.84
CA VAL A 445 1.13 -15.68 15.54
C VAL A 445 -0.03 -15.96 14.57
N ARG A 446 -0.49 -17.22 14.48
CA ARG A 446 -1.65 -17.60 13.64
C ARG A 446 -2.95 -16.94 14.08
N LEU A 447 -3.08 -16.65 15.38
CA LEU A 447 -4.21 -15.93 15.95
C LEU A 447 -4.02 -14.40 15.92
N GLY A 448 -2.89 -13.92 15.37
CA GLY A 448 -2.55 -12.50 15.30
C GLY A 448 -2.18 -11.86 16.63
N LEU A 449 -1.97 -12.64 17.69
CA LEU A 449 -1.81 -12.15 19.07
C LEU A 449 -0.41 -11.61 19.40
N ILE A 450 0.61 -11.94 18.61
CA ILE A 450 1.99 -11.46 18.86
C ILE A 450 2.68 -10.98 17.58
N SER A 451 1.95 -10.91 16.47
CA SER A 451 2.47 -10.50 15.17
C SER A 451 2.98 -9.06 15.19
N GLU A 452 2.34 -8.19 15.98
CA GLU A 452 2.81 -6.82 16.18
C GLU A 452 4.22 -6.82 16.79
N GLY A 453 4.41 -7.44 17.96
CA GLY A 453 5.72 -7.48 18.63
C GLY A 453 6.84 -8.14 17.80
N LEU A 454 6.52 -9.17 17.00
CA LEU A 454 7.49 -9.78 16.09
C LEU A 454 7.86 -8.90 14.89
N THR A 455 6.98 -7.97 14.50
CA THR A 455 7.21 -7.05 13.38
C THR A 455 7.63 -5.65 13.80
N THR A 456 7.54 -5.30 15.09
CA THR A 456 8.04 -4.02 15.63
C THR A 456 9.56 -3.90 15.45
N ILE A 457 10.30 -5.00 15.65
CA ILE A 457 11.76 -5.05 15.43
C ILE A 457 12.10 -4.89 13.92
N ALA A 458 11.14 -5.16 13.04
CA ALA A 458 11.26 -4.95 11.58
C ALA A 458 10.99 -3.49 11.15
N MET A 459 10.72 -2.56 12.08
CA MET A 459 10.36 -1.17 11.76
C MET A 459 11.51 -0.33 11.20
N HIS A 460 12.73 -0.87 11.06
CA HIS A 460 13.86 -0.17 10.42
C HIS A 460 13.47 0.44 9.07
N GLN A 461 12.69 -0.26 8.25
CA GLN A 461 12.27 0.23 6.94
C GLN A 461 11.27 1.40 7.03
N GLN A 462 10.32 1.35 7.97
CA GLN A 462 9.38 2.46 8.21
C GLN A 462 10.08 3.68 8.79
N ARG A 463 11.12 3.46 9.61
CA ARG A 463 11.99 4.51 10.12
C ARG A 463 12.75 5.19 8.98
N MET A 464 13.43 4.45 8.11
CA MET A 464 14.24 5.04 7.02
C MET A 464 13.44 5.69 5.89
N LEU A 465 12.19 5.26 5.65
CA LEU A 465 11.33 5.77 4.56
C LEU A 465 10.38 6.90 5.00
N GLY A 466 10.40 7.32 6.26
CA GLY A 466 9.47 8.36 6.73
C GLY A 466 9.47 8.70 8.22
N GLU A 467 10.29 8.10 9.07
CA GLU A 467 10.54 8.66 10.41
C GLU A 467 11.95 9.25 10.45
N VAL A 468 12.12 10.25 11.31
CA VAL A 468 13.44 10.86 11.49
C VAL A 468 14.40 9.78 12.03
N THR A 469 15.52 9.57 11.34
CA THR A 469 16.50 8.53 11.64
C THR A 469 17.34 8.91 12.85
N GLY A 470 17.09 8.27 14.00
CA GLY A 470 17.96 8.36 15.17
C GLY A 470 19.33 7.70 14.91
N PRO A 471 20.37 8.01 15.72
CA PRO A 471 21.70 7.41 15.59
C PRO A 471 21.64 5.87 15.62
N GLU A 472 22.41 5.22 14.75
CA GLU A 472 22.40 3.77 14.51
C GLU A 472 22.56 2.92 15.78
N ILE A 473 23.29 3.43 16.78
CA ILE A 473 23.48 2.79 18.08
C ILE A 473 22.18 2.79 18.89
N THR A 474 21.41 3.88 18.88
CA THR A 474 20.14 3.98 19.61
C THR A 474 19.04 3.14 18.96
N SER A 475 19.03 3.02 17.62
CA SER A 475 18.14 2.09 16.93
C SER A 475 18.47 0.62 17.19
N ARG A 476 19.76 0.28 17.36
CA ARG A 476 20.20 -1.07 17.70
C ARG A 476 19.94 -1.48 19.16
N ILE A 477 19.78 -0.52 20.06
CA ILE A 477 19.43 -0.76 21.47
C ILE A 477 17.92 -0.90 21.67
N ALA A 478 17.12 -0.31 20.78
CA ALA A 478 15.65 -0.38 20.81
C ALA A 478 15.06 -1.58 20.02
N ASP A 479 15.89 -2.36 19.33
CA ASP A 479 15.57 -3.58 18.59
C ASP A 479 16.19 -4.80 19.29
#